data_AF-A0A0V8RUT4-F1
#
_entry.id   AF-A0A0V8RUT4-F1
#
_cell.length_a   1.000
_cell.length_b   1.000
_cell.length_c   1.000
_cell.angle_alpha   90.00
_cell.angle_beta   90.00
_cell.angle_gamma   90.00
#
_symmetry.space_group_name_H-M   'P 1'
#
loop_
_entity.id
_entity.type
_entity.pdbx_description
1 polymer ?
#
loop_
_entity_poly.entity_id
_entity_poly.type
_entity_poly.pdbx_seq_one_letter_code
_entity_poly.pdbx_strand_id
1 'polypeptide(L)'
;MVCWKLVRDGVARELEGRSDVVLYRVSGSVLEALLRAKVVEEALEFAGSGSLEEAADLLEALREWLRVRGVGWEELEGVAGEKRRRRGGFSGGFVAIWPGRDAC
;
A
#
# COMPACT_ATOMS: atom_id res chain seq x y z
N MET A 1 -16.67 -1.92 -18.21
CA MET A 1 -15.64 -2.17 -17.18
C MET A 1 -14.89 -0.86 -17.01
N VAL A 2 -14.92 -0.27 -15.81
CA VAL A 2 -14.23 1.00 -15.54
C VAL A 2 -12.91 0.65 -14.85
N CYS A 3 -11.79 0.99 -15.49
CA CYS A 3 -10.49 0.91 -14.87
C CYS A 3 -10.26 2.22 -14.11
N TRP A 4 -10.07 2.13 -12.79
CA TRP A 4 -9.76 3.28 -11.94
C TRP A 4 -8.53 2.95 -11.11
N LYS A 5 -7.69 3.96 -10.87
CA LYS A 5 -6.52 3.90 -9.97
C LYS A 5 -6.39 5.22 -9.25
N LEU A 6 -5.94 5.20 -8.00
CA LEU A 6 -5.40 6.39 -7.35
C LEU A 6 -4.00 6.63 -7.93
N VAL A 7 -3.74 7.81 -8.48
CA VAL A 7 -2.48 8.11 -9.18
C VAL A 7 -1.64 9.14 -8.43
N ARG A 8 -0.32 9.10 -8.64
CA ARG A 8 0.62 10.11 -8.14
C ARG A 8 0.33 11.48 -8.78
N ASP A 9 0.70 12.55 -8.10
CA ASP A 9 0.51 13.93 -8.59
C ASP A 9 1.19 14.20 -9.94
N GLY A 10 2.34 13.58 -10.21
CA GLY A 10 3.01 13.66 -11.52
C GLY A 10 2.18 13.05 -12.63
N VAL A 11 1.65 11.84 -12.38
CA VAL A 11 0.78 11.12 -13.32
C VAL A 11 -0.53 11.88 -13.54
N ALA A 12 -1.12 12.46 -12.48
CA ALA A 12 -2.31 13.30 -12.62
C ALA A 12 -2.06 14.47 -13.59
N ARG A 13 -0.92 15.15 -13.46
CA ARG A 13 -0.51 16.25 -14.37
C ARG A 13 -0.29 15.79 -15.81
N GLU A 14 0.31 14.62 -16.01
CA GLU A 14 0.49 14.04 -17.36
C GLU A 14 -0.84 13.68 -18.03
N LEU A 15 -1.86 13.38 -17.23
CA LEU A 15 -3.19 13.03 -17.71
C LEU A 15 -4.10 14.25 -17.93
N GLU A 16 -3.71 15.44 -17.48
CA GLU A 16 -4.50 16.67 -17.67
C GLU A 16 -4.71 16.97 -19.16
N GLY A 17 -5.94 17.36 -19.51
CA GLY A 17 -6.31 17.72 -20.90
C GLY A 17 -6.56 16.52 -21.83
N ARG A 18 -6.34 15.28 -21.38
CA ARG A 18 -6.75 14.09 -22.12
C ARG A 18 -8.26 13.92 -22.13
N SER A 19 -8.84 13.62 -23.29
CA SER A 19 -10.28 13.41 -23.44
C SER A 19 -10.76 12.01 -23.07
N ASP A 20 -9.85 11.06 -22.91
CA ASP A 20 -10.13 9.65 -22.61
C ASP A 20 -9.99 9.30 -21.11
N VAL A 21 -9.73 10.30 -20.26
CA VAL A 21 -9.61 10.14 -18.80
C VAL A 21 -10.43 11.22 -18.09
N VAL A 22 -11.07 10.85 -16.99
CA VAL A 22 -11.73 11.78 -16.08
C VAL A 22 -10.92 11.85 -14.79
N LEU A 23 -10.35 13.03 -14.50
CA LEU A 23 -9.62 13.29 -13.26
C LEU A 23 -10.50 14.06 -12.28
N TYR A 24 -10.53 13.61 -11.03
CA TYR A 24 -11.15 14.34 -9.92
C TYR A 24 -10.35 14.13 -8.64
N ARG A 25 -10.41 15.10 -7.73
CA ARG A 25 -9.74 15.02 -6.43
C ARG A 25 -10.68 14.43 -5.39
N VAL A 26 -10.12 13.62 -4.50
CA VAL A 26 -10.80 13.04 -3.33
C VAL A 26 -10.08 13.45 -2.05
N SER A 27 -10.79 13.44 -0.92
CA SER A 27 -10.23 13.81 0.38
C SER A 27 -10.93 13.05 1.51
N GLY A 28 -10.44 13.22 2.75
CA GLY A 28 -11.03 12.63 3.94
C GLY A 28 -11.10 11.10 3.87
N SER A 29 -12.23 10.54 4.32
CA SER A 29 -12.46 9.09 4.37
C SER A 29 -12.44 8.41 3.01
N VAL A 30 -12.80 9.12 1.93
CA VAL A 30 -12.73 8.59 0.56
C VAL A 30 -11.28 8.38 0.15
N LEU A 31 -10.41 9.37 0.40
CA LEU A 31 -8.98 9.23 0.13
C LEU A 31 -8.35 8.13 0.96
N GLU A 32 -8.70 8.02 2.25
CA GLU A 32 -8.21 6.94 3.10
C GLU A 32 -8.57 5.55 2.56
N ALA A 33 -9.82 5.37 2.11
CA ALA A 33 -10.28 4.11 1.53
C ALA A 33 -9.54 3.78 0.22
N LEU A 34 -9.33 4.77 -0.64
CA LEU A 34 -8.60 4.61 -1.90
C LEU A 34 -7.10 4.31 -1.67
N LEU A 35 -6.47 4.91 -0.66
CA LEU A 35 -5.09 4.59 -0.29
C LEU A 35 -4.94 3.15 0.20
N ARG A 36 -5.91 2.63 0.95
CA ARG A 36 -5.92 1.20 1.33
C ARG A 36 -6.03 0.29 0.10
N ALA A 37 -6.85 0.65 -0.88
CA ALA A 37 -6.93 -0.08 -2.14
C ALA A 37 -5.60 0.01 -2.91
N LYS A 38 -4.97 1.19 -2.94
CA LYS A 38 -3.67 1.41 -3.56
C LYS A 38 -2.57 0.57 -2.92
N VAL A 39 -2.51 0.48 -1.59
CA VAL A 39 -1.58 -0.42 -0.89
C VAL A 39 -1.74 -1.88 -1.33
N VAL A 40 -2.96 -2.35 -1.57
CA VAL A 40 -3.21 -3.71 -2.08
C VAL A 40 -2.77 -3.85 -3.55
N GLU A 41 -3.08 -2.86 -4.38
CA GLU A 41 -2.63 -2.80 -5.79
C GLU A 41 -1.10 -2.92 -5.88
N GLU A 42 -0.37 -2.05 -5.18
CA GLU A 42 1.10 -2.05 -5.17
C GLU A 42 1.69 -3.33 -4.58
N ALA A 43 1.04 -3.91 -3.55
CA ALA A 43 1.47 -5.18 -3.00
C ALA A 43 1.32 -6.34 -4.01
N LEU A 44 0.30 -6.31 -4.87
CA LEU A 44 0.11 -7.28 -5.95
C LEU A 44 1.10 -7.05 -7.09
N GLU A 45 1.38 -5.80 -7.45
CA GLU A 45 2.39 -5.43 -8.45
C GLU A 45 3.80 -5.85 -7.98
N PHE A 46 4.13 -5.60 -6.71
CA PHE A 46 5.35 -6.12 -6.07
C PHE A 46 5.39 -7.65 -6.01
N ALA A 47 4.29 -8.32 -5.67
CA ALA A 47 4.25 -9.78 -5.65
C ALA A 47 4.49 -10.40 -7.05
N GLY A 48 4.05 -9.70 -8.11
CA GLY A 48 4.25 -10.12 -9.49
C GLY A 48 5.67 -9.87 -10.02
N SER A 49 6.27 -8.71 -9.72
CA SER A 49 7.56 -8.29 -10.29
C SER A 49 8.75 -8.50 -9.36
N GLY A 50 8.55 -8.38 -8.05
CA GLY A 50 9.59 -8.32 -7.02
C GLY A 50 10.50 -7.09 -7.13
N SER A 51 10.12 -6.06 -7.89
CA SER A 51 11.00 -4.94 -8.19
C SER A 51 11.15 -3.97 -7.01
N LEU A 52 12.28 -3.27 -6.96
CA LEU A 52 12.51 -2.21 -5.97
C LEU A 52 11.58 -1.01 -6.19
N GLU A 53 11.16 -0.77 -7.43
CA GLU A 53 10.24 0.31 -7.79
C GLU A 53 8.85 0.05 -7.16
N GLU A 54 8.30 -1.14 -7.36
CA GLU A 54 7.00 -1.51 -6.76
C GLU A 54 7.06 -1.54 -5.22
N ALA A 55 8.22 -1.94 -4.65
CA ALA A 55 8.42 -1.86 -3.21
C ALA A 55 8.43 -0.40 -2.70
N ALA A 56 8.95 0.53 -3.49
CA ALA A 56 8.95 1.96 -3.18
C ALA A 56 7.55 2.57 -3.35
N ASP A 57 6.78 2.15 -4.36
CA ASP A 57 5.39 2.55 -4.54
C ASP A 57 4.49 2.06 -3.39
N LEU A 58 4.67 0.80 -2.96
CA LEU A 58 4.01 0.26 -1.77
C LEU A 58 4.33 1.07 -0.50
N LEU A 59 5.61 1.43 -0.31
CA LEU A 59 6.05 2.25 0.82
C LEU A 59 5.42 3.65 0.78
N GLU A 60 5.34 4.26 -0.39
CA GLU A 60 4.74 5.59 -0.56
C GLU A 60 3.23 5.57 -0.25
N ALA A 61 2.51 4.56 -0.75
CA ALA A 61 1.09 4.40 -0.45
C ALA A 61 0.83 4.23 1.06
N LEU A 62 1.68 3.49 1.76
CA LEU A 62 1.62 3.35 3.22
C LEU A 62 1.89 4.66 3.95
N ARG A 63 2.91 5.43 3.53
CA ARG A 63 3.24 6.74 4.12
C ARG A 63 2.09 7.71 3.98
N GLU A 64 1.50 7.79 2.80
CA GLU A 64 0.39 8.70 2.53
C GLU A 64 -0.88 8.29 3.31
N TRP A 65 -1.14 6.99 3.45
CA TRP A 65 -2.21 6.49 4.30
C TRP A 65 -2.03 6.89 5.78
N LEU A 66 -0.82 6.74 6.34
CA LEU A 66 -0.51 7.17 7.70
C LEU A 66 -0.73 8.67 7.88
N ARG A 67 -0.25 9.47 6.91
CA ARG A 67 -0.40 10.93 6.90
C ARG A 67 -1.87 11.33 6.94
N VAL A 68 -2.73 10.70 6.12
CA VAL A 68 -4.18 10.95 6.11
C VAL A 68 -4.84 10.59 7.45
N ARG A 69 -4.34 9.55 8.13
CA ARG A 69 -4.81 9.17 9.48
C ARG A 69 -4.24 10.01 10.62
N GLY A 70 -3.29 10.92 10.33
CA GLY A 70 -2.59 11.68 11.36
C GLY A 70 -1.65 10.82 12.22
N VAL A 71 -1.22 9.67 11.71
CA VAL A 71 -0.29 8.76 12.39
C VAL A 71 1.13 9.03 11.88
N GLY A 72 2.09 9.15 12.79
CA GLY A 72 3.50 9.37 12.44
C GLY A 72 4.17 8.11 11.91
N TRP A 73 5.16 8.26 11.03
CA TRP A 73 6.00 7.14 10.59
C TRP A 73 6.72 6.45 11.76
N GLU A 74 7.23 7.23 12.71
CA GLU A 74 7.89 6.74 13.93
C GLU A 74 6.95 5.89 14.80
N GLU A 75 5.65 6.21 14.83
CA GLU A 75 4.66 5.42 15.55
C GLU A 75 4.48 4.04 14.90
N LEU A 76 4.38 3.99 13.56
CA LEU A 76 4.35 2.71 12.83
C LEU A 76 5.62 1.89 13.09
N GLU A 77 6.80 2.52 13.04
CA GLU A 77 8.07 1.88 13.35
C GLU A 77 8.13 1.37 14.79
N GLY A 78 7.58 2.13 15.75
CA GLY A 78 7.43 1.73 17.14
C GLY A 78 6.59 0.46 17.29
N VAL A 79 5.43 0.41 16.63
CA VAL A 79 4.55 -0.78 16.61
C VAL A 79 5.24 -1.98 15.94
N ALA A 80 5.91 -1.76 14.80
CA ALA A 80 6.67 -2.81 14.11
C ALA A 80 7.85 -3.31 14.96
N GLY A 81 8.54 -2.41 15.64
CA GLY A 81 9.64 -2.71 16.56
C GLY A 81 9.20 -3.50 17.78
N GLU A 82 8.06 -3.16 18.40
CA GLU A 82 7.51 -3.94 19.51
C GLU A 82 7.13 -5.36 19.07
N LYS A 83 6.48 -5.50 17.91
CA LYS A 83 6.19 -6.82 17.33
C LYS A 83 7.46 -7.63 17.12
N ARG A 84 8.50 -7.00 16.56
CA ARG A 84 9.81 -7.63 16.36
C ARG A 84 10.47 -8.06 17.68
N ARG A 85 10.43 -7.22 18.72
CA ARG A 85 10.95 -7.57 20.05
C ARG A 85 10.20 -8.73 20.68
N ARG A 86 8.86 -8.77 20.54
CA ARG A 86 8.01 -9.79 21.16
C ARG A 86 7.96 -11.12 20.42
N ARG A 87 8.08 -11.11 19.09
CA ARG A 87 7.84 -12.29 18.23
C ARG A 87 8.96 -12.58 17.24
N GLY A 88 10.04 -11.79 17.22
CA GLY A 88 11.06 -11.88 16.19
C GLY A 88 10.65 -11.25 14.87
N GLY A 89 11.55 -11.33 13.88
CA GLY A 89 11.29 -10.94 12.50
C GLY A 89 11.20 -12.16 11.57
N PHE A 90 11.22 -11.91 10.26
CA PHE A 90 11.16 -12.96 9.25
C PHE A 90 12.52 -13.56 8.89
N SER A 91 13.62 -13.12 9.52
CA SER A 91 14.99 -13.60 9.23
C SER A 91 15.21 -15.08 9.56
N GLY A 92 14.37 -15.68 10.41
CA GLY A 92 14.41 -17.11 10.70
C GLY A 92 13.91 -18.01 9.56
N GLY A 93 13.17 -17.45 8.58
CA GLY A 93 12.73 -18.20 7.40
C GLY A 93 11.76 -19.35 7.68
N PHE A 94 11.05 -19.33 8.81
CA PHE A 94 10.11 -20.39 9.17
C PHE A 94 8.85 -20.33 8.30
N VAL A 95 8.47 -21.48 7.73
CA VAL A 95 7.19 -21.71 7.05
C VAL A 95 6.45 -22.77 7.85
N ALA A 96 5.18 -22.52 8.15
CA ALA A 96 4.33 -23.50 8.81
C ALA A 96 3.23 -23.98 7.84
N ILE A 97 2.86 -25.25 7.97
CA ILE A 97 1.82 -25.92 7.16
C ILE A 97 0.78 -26.49 8.14
N TRP A 98 -0.50 -26.18 7.92
CA TRP A 98 -1.61 -26.65 8.74
C TRP A 98 -2.49 -27.61 7.91
N PRO A 99 -2.26 -28.93 8.01
CA PRO A 99 -2.84 -29.91 7.09
C PRO A 99 -4.37 -30.11 7.20
N GLY A 100 -5.04 -29.39 8.10
CA GLY A 100 -6.50 -29.47 8.30
C GLY A 100 -7.19 -28.10 8.38
N ARG A 101 -6.55 -27.04 7.86
CA ARG A 101 -7.23 -25.74 7.66
C ARG A 101 -7.66 -25.62 6.21
N ASP A 102 -8.93 -25.29 6.00
CA ASP A 102 -9.48 -25.03 4.66
C ASP A 102 -9.06 -23.65 4.10
N ALA A 103 -8.57 -22.75 4.96
CA ALA A 103 -7.99 -21.46 4.57
C ALA A 103 -6.94 -20.97 5.59
N CYS A 104 -5.93 -20.26 5.08
CA CYS A 104 -4.94 -19.54 5.88
C CYS A 104 -5.46 -18.16 6.31
#